data_AF-A0A3C1GR19-F1
#
_entry.id   AF-A0A3C1GR19-F1
#
_cell.length_a   1.000
_cell.length_b   1.000
_cell.length_c   1.000
_cell.angle_alpha   90.00
_cell.angle_beta   90.00
_cell.angle_gamma   90.00
#
_symmetry.space_group_name_H-M   'P 1'
#
loop_
_entity.id
_entity.type
_entity.pdbx_description
1 polymer ?
#
loop_
_entity_poly.entity_id
_entity_poly.type
_entity_poly.pdbx_seq_one_letter_code
_entity_poly.pdbx_strand_id
1 'polypeptide(L)'
;MTHIDNIQVTKRDGRLEPIDLDKIHKVIEWAAHDLDNVSVSQVELKSHIQFYEGIKTRDIHETIIKSAADLISEDTPDYQYLAARLAIFHLRKIAYNQFEPPHLFDHVTTLTEAGKYDEHILADYSRSEFDELEAYLDHWRDMNLAYAAVEQMAGKYLVQDRVTKRVYESPQFLYMLVGMCL
;
A
#
# COMPACT_ATOMS: atom_id res chain seq x y z
N MET A 1 -31.75 -0.21 11.37
CA MET A 1 -30.38 -0.59 10.93
C MET A 1 -30.22 -0.06 9.53
N THR A 2 -29.26 0.84 9.32
CA THR A 2 -28.91 1.27 7.97
C THR A 2 -28.29 0.07 7.25
N HIS A 3 -28.86 -0.34 6.11
CA HIS A 3 -28.24 -1.35 5.26
C HIS A 3 -26.90 -0.79 4.78
N ILE A 4 -25.82 -1.57 4.89
CA ILE A 4 -24.46 -1.10 4.57
C ILE A 4 -24.38 -0.62 3.11
N ASP A 5 -25.19 -1.21 2.24
CA ASP A 5 -25.34 -0.90 0.82
C ASP A 5 -25.79 0.54 0.55
N ASN A 6 -26.32 1.24 1.57
CA ASN A 6 -26.80 2.62 1.47
C ASN A 6 -25.80 3.65 2.02
N ILE A 7 -24.66 3.22 2.56
CA ILE A 7 -23.68 4.14 3.14
C ILE A 7 -23.00 4.97 2.05
N GLN A 8 -22.92 6.28 2.25
CA GLN A 8 -22.11 7.15 1.43
C GLN A 8 -20.66 7.20 1.94
N VAL A 9 -19.70 7.19 1.01
CA VAL A 9 -18.26 7.28 1.25
C VAL A 9 -17.77 8.64 0.81
N THR A 10 -16.97 9.29 1.67
CA THR A 10 -16.30 10.55 1.36
C THR A 10 -15.00 10.28 0.60
N LYS A 11 -14.93 10.72 -0.65
CA LYS A 11 -13.75 10.63 -1.52
C LYS A 11 -12.68 11.65 -1.12
N ARG A 12 -11.47 11.53 -1.70
CA ARG A 12 -10.35 12.45 -1.43
C ARG A 12 -10.65 13.90 -1.83
N ASP A 13 -11.50 14.11 -2.83
CA ASP A 13 -11.97 15.41 -3.32
C ASP A 13 -13.15 15.97 -2.52
N GLY A 14 -13.64 15.25 -1.50
CA GLY A 14 -14.78 15.63 -0.67
C GLY A 14 -16.14 15.22 -1.24
N ARG A 15 -16.19 14.61 -2.43
CA ARG A 15 -17.44 14.10 -3.02
C ARG A 15 -17.97 12.89 -2.24
N LEU A 16 -19.29 12.76 -2.19
CA LEU A 16 -19.97 11.57 -1.67
C LEU A 16 -20.30 10.63 -2.82
N GLU A 17 -19.99 9.34 -2.65
CA GLU A 17 -20.39 8.27 -3.54
C GLU A 17 -20.91 7.08 -2.72
N PRO A 18 -21.84 6.26 -3.25
CA PRO A 18 -22.21 5.00 -2.62
C PRO A 18 -20.98 4.12 -2.39
N ILE A 19 -20.97 3.37 -1.29
CA ILE A 19 -19.95 2.36 -1.05
C ILE A 19 -19.98 1.28 -2.14
N ASP A 20 -18.81 0.92 -2.65
CA ASP A 20 -18.65 -0.11 -3.67
C ASP A 20 -18.08 -1.38 -3.03
N LEU A 21 -18.99 -2.25 -2.58
CA LEU A 21 -18.63 -3.51 -1.92
C LEU A 21 -17.98 -4.51 -2.88
N ASP A 22 -18.38 -4.51 -4.15
CA ASP A 22 -17.77 -5.38 -5.18
C ASP A 22 -16.30 -5.05 -5.38
N LYS A 23 -15.95 -3.77 -5.33
CA LYS A 23 -14.56 -3.33 -5.39
C LYS A 23 -13.76 -3.72 -4.16
N ILE A 24 -14.37 -3.66 -2.97
CA ILE A 24 -13.73 -4.13 -1.73
C ILE A 24 -13.47 -5.62 -1.83
N HIS A 25 -14.48 -6.40 -2.22
CA HIS A 25 -14.38 -7.85 -2.42
C HIS A 25 -13.22 -8.22 -3.35
N LYS A 26 -13.16 -7.62 -4.54
CA LYS A 26 -12.09 -7.88 -5.52
C LYS A 26 -10.70 -7.59 -4.99
N VAL A 27 -10.53 -6.56 -4.16
CA VAL A 27 -9.23 -6.21 -3.57
C VAL A 27 -8.83 -7.21 -2.49
N ILE A 28 -9.77 -7.67 -1.66
CA ILE A 28 -9.50 -8.68 -0.62
C ILE A 28 -9.23 -10.04 -1.27
N GLU A 29 -10.02 -10.43 -2.29
CA GLU A 29 -9.82 -11.65 -3.06
C GLU A 29 -8.45 -11.67 -3.75
N TRP A 30 -8.06 -10.58 -4.39
CA TRP A 30 -6.72 -10.41 -4.95
C TRP A 30 -5.62 -10.60 -3.89
N ALA A 31 -5.78 -9.98 -2.72
CA ALA A 31 -4.80 -10.10 -1.64
C ALA A 31 -4.73 -11.52 -1.06
N ALA A 32 -5.84 -12.26 -1.09
CA ALA A 32 -5.97 -13.62 -0.60
C ALA A 32 -5.46 -14.69 -1.58
N HIS A 33 -5.12 -14.32 -2.82
CA HIS A 33 -4.70 -15.25 -3.85
C HIS A 33 -3.48 -16.10 -3.41
N ASP A 34 -3.53 -17.42 -3.62
CA ASP A 34 -2.51 -18.40 -3.23
C ASP A 34 -2.13 -18.36 -1.73
N LEU A 35 -3.06 -17.99 -0.84
CA LEU A 35 -2.87 -18.09 0.61
C LEU A 35 -3.70 -19.22 1.19
N ASP A 36 -3.14 -19.91 2.18
CA ASP A 36 -3.77 -21.04 2.85
C ASP A 36 -4.55 -20.60 4.09
N ASN A 37 -5.71 -21.22 4.33
CA ASN A 37 -6.50 -21.04 5.54
C ASN A 37 -6.89 -19.57 5.86
N VAL A 38 -7.10 -18.76 4.81
CA VAL A 38 -7.65 -17.39 4.92
C VAL A 38 -9.08 -17.32 4.37
N SER A 39 -9.89 -16.40 4.88
CA SER A 39 -11.28 -16.22 4.44
C SER A 39 -11.56 -14.77 4.08
N VAL A 40 -11.82 -14.54 2.78
CA VAL A 40 -12.25 -13.23 2.25
C VAL A 40 -13.50 -12.73 2.98
N SER A 41 -14.52 -13.58 3.11
CA SER A 41 -15.78 -13.23 3.78
C SER A 41 -15.59 -12.88 5.25
N GLN A 42 -14.64 -13.51 5.96
CA GLN A 42 -14.37 -13.19 7.36
C GLN A 42 -13.77 -11.77 7.51
N VAL A 43 -12.87 -11.39 6.60
CA VAL A 43 -12.29 -10.03 6.55
C VAL A 43 -13.38 -9.00 6.23
N GLU A 44 -14.23 -9.28 5.24
CA GLU A 44 -15.35 -8.40 4.87
C GLU A 44 -16.31 -8.19 6.03
N LEU A 45 -16.79 -9.25 6.67
CA LEU A 45 -17.72 -9.16 7.79
C LEU A 45 -17.14 -8.34 8.94
N LYS A 46 -15.87 -8.57 9.32
CA LYS A 46 -15.19 -7.78 10.37
C LYS A 46 -15.02 -6.30 9.97
N SER A 47 -14.76 -6.03 8.70
CA SER A 47 -14.56 -4.67 8.19
C SER A 47 -15.88 -3.89 8.13
N HIS A 48 -16.93 -4.54 7.62
CA HIS A 48 -18.27 -3.98 7.42
C HIS A 48 -18.90 -3.49 8.71
N ILE A 49 -18.68 -4.20 9.82
CA ILE A 49 -19.18 -3.80 11.16
C ILE A 49 -18.62 -2.42 11.59
N GLN A 50 -17.45 -2.03 11.08
CA GLN A 50 -16.78 -0.78 11.44
C GLN A 50 -17.08 0.38 10.48
N PHE A 51 -17.78 0.14 9.37
CA PHE A 51 -18.15 1.19 8.43
C PHE A 51 -19.32 2.03 8.95
N TYR A 52 -19.29 3.33 8.65
CA TYR A 52 -20.29 4.29 9.08
C TYR A 52 -20.59 5.33 7.98
N GLU A 53 -21.71 6.03 8.10
CA GLU A 53 -22.13 7.04 7.12
C GLU A 53 -21.09 8.16 6.95
N GLY A 54 -20.68 8.41 5.70
CA GLY A 54 -19.69 9.43 5.38
C GLY A 54 -18.24 9.02 5.64
N ILE A 55 -17.96 7.73 5.92
CA ILE A 55 -16.60 7.20 6.10
C ILE A 55 -15.69 7.62 4.92
N LYS A 56 -14.44 8.00 5.20
CA LYS A 56 -13.51 8.38 4.15
C LYS A 56 -12.97 7.15 3.45
N THR A 57 -12.73 7.23 2.13
CA THR A 57 -12.14 6.11 1.38
C THR A 57 -10.80 5.64 1.94
N ARG A 58 -10.00 6.54 2.53
CA ARG A 58 -8.74 6.16 3.19
C ARG A 58 -9.00 5.26 4.39
N ASP A 59 -9.96 5.64 5.22
CA ASP A 59 -10.29 4.94 6.46
C ASP A 59 -10.89 3.55 6.16
N ILE A 60 -11.62 3.37 5.03
CA ILE A 60 -12.06 2.05 4.55
C ILE A 60 -10.87 1.09 4.37
N HIS A 61 -9.81 1.52 3.70
CA HIS A 61 -8.63 0.68 3.48
C HIS A 61 -7.95 0.31 4.80
N GLU A 62 -7.76 1.30 5.69
CA GLU A 62 -7.19 1.07 7.02
C GLU A 62 -8.02 0.08 7.85
N THR A 63 -9.36 0.17 7.79
CA THR A 63 -10.27 -0.77 8.46
C THR A 63 -10.14 -2.20 7.92
N ILE A 64 -10.02 -2.38 6.60
CA ILE A 64 -9.88 -3.72 6.00
C ILE A 64 -8.52 -4.33 6.36
N ILE A 65 -7.44 -3.54 6.27
CA ILE A 65 -6.09 -3.96 6.67
C ILE A 65 -6.09 -4.42 8.14
N LYS A 66 -6.66 -3.61 9.03
CA LYS A 66 -6.74 -3.94 10.46
C LYS A 66 -7.58 -5.19 10.70
N SER A 67 -8.71 -5.33 10.02
CA SER A 67 -9.59 -6.50 10.16
C SER A 67 -8.91 -7.80 9.73
N ALA A 68 -8.06 -7.75 8.69
CA ALA A 68 -7.20 -8.85 8.29
C ALA A 68 -6.08 -9.12 9.31
N ALA A 69 -5.41 -8.06 9.80
CA ALA A 69 -4.33 -8.19 10.77
C ALA A 69 -4.80 -8.79 12.11
N ASP A 70 -6.02 -8.45 12.55
CA ASP A 70 -6.65 -9.00 13.76
C ASP A 70 -7.05 -10.49 13.62
N LEU A 71 -6.84 -11.11 12.45
CA LEU A 71 -7.05 -12.54 12.20
C LEU A 71 -5.73 -13.32 12.14
N ILE A 72 -4.59 -12.66 12.31
CA ILE A 72 -3.28 -13.32 12.38
C ILE A 72 -3.21 -14.14 13.67
N SER A 73 -2.96 -15.43 13.53
CA SER A 73 -2.79 -16.35 14.65
C SER A 73 -1.83 -17.50 14.29
N GLU A 74 -1.49 -18.34 15.26
CA GLU A 74 -0.70 -19.56 15.01
C GLU A 74 -1.42 -20.55 14.09
N ASP A 75 -2.76 -20.61 14.15
CA ASP A 75 -3.58 -21.50 13.31
C ASP A 75 -3.83 -20.94 11.90
N THR A 76 -3.75 -19.61 11.76
CA THR A 76 -4.06 -18.88 10.51
C THR A 76 -2.95 -17.87 10.19
N PRO A 77 -1.69 -18.33 9.98
CA PRO A 77 -0.55 -17.44 9.83
C PRO A 77 -0.59 -16.60 8.55
N ASP A 78 -1.22 -17.09 7.49
CA ASP A 78 -1.24 -16.43 6.17
C ASP A 78 -2.04 -15.13 6.13
N TYR A 79 -2.85 -14.85 7.15
CA TYR A 79 -3.41 -13.51 7.33
C TYR A 79 -2.32 -12.44 7.43
N GLN A 80 -1.09 -12.79 7.81
CA GLN A 80 0.04 -11.86 7.81
C GLN A 80 0.38 -11.37 6.40
N TYR A 81 0.24 -12.24 5.38
CA TYR A 81 0.48 -11.90 3.99
C TYR A 81 -0.73 -11.21 3.38
N LEU A 82 -1.95 -11.65 3.72
CA LEU A 82 -3.18 -10.97 3.29
C LEU A 82 -3.19 -9.51 3.76
N ALA A 83 -2.95 -9.28 5.05
CA ALA A 83 -2.89 -7.93 5.63
C ALA A 83 -1.73 -7.11 5.02
N ALA A 84 -0.57 -7.73 4.79
CA ALA A 84 0.56 -7.06 4.15
C ALA A 84 0.25 -6.61 2.71
N ARG A 85 -0.35 -7.47 1.89
CA ARG A 85 -0.69 -7.17 0.50
C ARG A 85 -1.72 -6.03 0.42
N LEU A 86 -2.71 -6.03 1.31
CA LEU A 86 -3.65 -4.91 1.46
C LEU A 86 -2.94 -3.62 1.89
N ALA A 87 -2.00 -3.69 2.83
CA ALA A 87 -1.21 -2.55 3.29
C ALA A 87 -0.31 -1.98 2.18
N ILE A 88 0.35 -2.84 1.39
CA ILE A 88 1.15 -2.40 0.23
C ILE A 88 0.24 -1.76 -0.82
N PHE A 89 -0.91 -2.35 -1.14
CA PHE A 89 -1.86 -1.76 -2.08
C PHE A 89 -2.25 -0.34 -1.64
N HIS A 90 -2.57 -0.17 -0.35
CA HIS A 90 -2.91 1.13 0.21
C HIS A 90 -1.74 2.12 0.15
N LEU A 91 -0.54 1.67 0.52
CA LEU A 91 0.70 2.44 0.50
C LEU A 91 1.01 2.96 -0.89
N ARG A 92 0.92 2.12 -1.94
CA ARG A 92 1.15 2.57 -3.32
C ARG A 92 0.11 3.59 -3.78
N LYS A 93 -1.15 3.45 -3.38
CA LYS A 93 -2.20 4.46 -3.64
C LYS A 93 -1.94 5.79 -2.92
N ILE A 94 -1.19 5.81 -1.82
CA ILE A 94 -0.77 7.03 -1.13
C ILE A 94 0.44 7.65 -1.84
N ALA A 95 1.46 6.84 -2.14
CA ALA A 95 2.71 7.29 -2.73
C ALA A 95 2.50 7.77 -4.19
N TYR A 96 1.82 6.97 -5.01
CA TYR A 96 1.79 7.13 -6.48
C TYR A 96 0.41 7.44 -7.05
N ASN A 97 -0.64 7.44 -6.21
CA ASN A 97 -2.04 7.56 -6.64
C ASN A 97 -2.54 6.41 -7.55
N GLN A 98 -1.71 5.40 -7.80
CA GLN A 98 -2.01 4.18 -8.55
C GLN A 98 -1.32 2.97 -7.90
N PHE A 99 -1.59 1.76 -8.40
CA PHE A 99 -0.95 0.55 -7.88
C PHE A 99 0.43 0.30 -8.50
N GLU A 100 0.58 0.58 -9.80
CA GLU A 100 1.86 0.41 -10.49
C GLU A 100 2.81 1.55 -10.11
N PRO A 101 4.00 1.27 -9.58
CA PRO A 101 4.99 2.31 -9.33
C PRO A 101 5.39 3.01 -10.64
N PRO A 102 5.78 4.30 -10.58
CA PRO A 102 6.39 4.97 -11.73
C PRO A 102 7.74 4.34 -12.08
N HIS A 103 8.31 4.68 -13.24
CA HIS A 103 9.67 4.27 -13.58
C HIS A 103 10.68 4.84 -12.57
N LEU A 104 11.74 4.08 -12.23
CA LEU A 104 12.74 4.47 -11.22
C LEU A 104 13.32 5.86 -11.46
N PHE A 105 13.75 6.17 -12.70
CA PHE A 105 14.27 7.49 -13.05
C PHE A 105 13.28 8.63 -12.74
N ASP A 106 12.00 8.46 -13.13
CA ASP A 106 10.97 9.48 -12.95
C ASP A 106 10.64 9.65 -11.46
N HIS A 107 10.64 8.55 -10.71
CA HIS A 107 10.48 8.54 -9.25
C HIS A 107 11.60 9.32 -8.55
N VAL A 108 12.86 9.00 -8.86
CA VAL A 108 14.03 9.65 -8.26
C VAL A 108 14.05 11.13 -8.63
N THR A 109 13.83 11.47 -9.90
CA THR A 109 13.78 12.88 -10.34
C THR A 109 12.72 13.66 -9.57
N THR A 110 11.50 13.15 -9.48
CA THR A 110 10.40 13.80 -8.76
C THR A 110 10.72 14.03 -7.28
N LEU A 111 11.33 13.04 -6.62
CA LEU A 111 11.63 13.14 -5.19
C LEU A 111 12.90 13.95 -4.89
N THR A 112 13.88 13.99 -5.78
CA THR A 112 15.02 14.90 -5.71
C THR A 112 14.55 16.36 -5.89
N GLU A 113 13.70 16.64 -6.88
CA GLU A 113 13.11 17.98 -7.07
C GLU A 113 12.26 18.44 -5.86
N ALA A 114 11.62 17.49 -5.17
CA ALA A 114 10.88 17.75 -3.93
C ALA A 114 11.77 17.82 -2.67
N GLY A 115 13.10 17.73 -2.81
CA GLY A 115 14.08 17.78 -1.72
C GLY A 115 13.99 16.60 -0.76
N LYS A 116 13.57 15.43 -1.23
CA LYS A 116 13.40 14.19 -0.44
C LYS A 116 14.53 13.19 -0.64
N TYR A 117 15.15 13.19 -1.82
CA TYR A 117 16.36 12.43 -2.12
C TYR A 117 17.54 13.37 -2.35
N ASP A 118 18.75 12.82 -2.24
CA ASP A 118 19.99 13.55 -2.51
C ASP A 118 20.16 13.76 -4.02
N GLU A 119 20.68 14.93 -4.41
CA GLU A 119 20.92 15.30 -5.81
C GLU A 119 22.01 14.42 -6.45
N HIS A 120 22.92 13.86 -5.65
CA HIS A 120 24.03 13.03 -6.12
C HIS A 120 23.55 11.80 -6.90
N ILE A 121 22.39 11.22 -6.53
CA ILE A 121 21.84 10.02 -7.19
C ILE A 121 21.60 10.27 -8.69
N LEU A 122 21.19 11.48 -9.08
CA LEU A 122 20.99 11.85 -10.48
C LEU A 122 22.29 12.30 -11.19
N ALA A 123 23.30 12.69 -10.42
CA ALA A 123 24.60 13.09 -10.95
C ALA A 123 25.49 11.87 -11.24
N ASP A 124 25.35 10.80 -10.45
CA ASP A 124 26.21 9.62 -10.52
C ASP A 124 25.76 8.59 -11.55
N TYR A 125 24.46 8.56 -11.83
CA TYR A 125 23.86 7.59 -12.73
C TYR A 125 23.26 8.27 -13.94
N SER A 126 23.65 7.80 -15.12
CA SER A 126 23.04 8.16 -16.40
C SER A 126 21.64 7.57 -16.53
N ARG A 127 20.83 8.16 -17.43
CA ARG A 127 19.49 7.62 -17.74
C ARG A 127 19.53 6.15 -18.18
N SER A 128 20.53 5.75 -18.96
CA SER A 128 20.69 4.36 -19.40
C SER A 128 20.97 3.41 -18.23
N GLU A 129 21.71 3.83 -17.22
CA GLU A 129 21.95 3.01 -16.01
C GLU A 129 20.66 2.89 -15.19
N PHE A 130 19.86 3.96 -15.10
CA PHE A 130 18.53 3.86 -14.50
C PHE A 130 17.61 2.88 -15.25
N ASP A 131 17.64 2.87 -16.58
CA ASP A 131 16.85 1.93 -17.38
C ASP A 131 17.33 0.48 -17.18
N GLU A 132 18.64 0.27 -16.97
CA GLU A 132 19.18 -1.05 -16.59
C GLU A 132 18.74 -1.46 -15.18
N LEU A 133 18.83 -0.57 -14.20
CA LEU A 133 18.43 -0.83 -12.82
C LEU A 133 16.93 -1.08 -12.69
N GLU A 134 16.10 -0.37 -13.46
CA GLU A 134 14.66 -0.63 -13.58
C GLU A 134 14.40 -2.09 -13.98
N ALA A 135 15.19 -2.65 -14.90
CA ALA A 135 15.01 -4.04 -15.33
C ALA A 135 15.33 -5.07 -14.23
N TYR A 136 16.09 -4.69 -13.19
CA TYR A 136 16.32 -5.53 -12.01
C TYR A 136 15.24 -5.39 -10.94
N LEU A 137 14.41 -4.33 -11.00
CA LEU A 137 13.31 -4.14 -10.07
C LEU A 137 12.20 -5.16 -10.33
N ASP A 138 11.73 -5.75 -9.25
CA ASP A 138 10.56 -6.61 -9.26
C ASP A 138 9.64 -6.17 -8.12
N HIS A 139 8.70 -5.30 -8.46
CA HIS A 139 7.72 -4.74 -7.54
C HIS A 139 6.80 -5.81 -6.92
N TRP A 140 6.69 -7.01 -7.49
CA TRP A 140 5.89 -8.08 -6.89
C TRP A 140 6.55 -8.69 -5.65
N ARG A 141 7.86 -8.47 -5.44
CA ARG A 141 8.54 -8.88 -4.20
C ARG A 141 7.97 -8.21 -2.95
N ASP A 142 7.30 -7.06 -3.08
CA ASP A 142 6.57 -6.43 -1.96
C ASP A 142 5.45 -7.33 -1.42
N MET A 143 4.88 -8.22 -2.24
CA MET A 143 3.79 -9.12 -1.85
C MET A 143 4.25 -10.28 -0.95
N ASN A 144 5.57 -10.45 -0.79
CA ASN A 144 6.18 -11.48 0.05
C ASN A 144 6.48 -10.99 1.47
N LEU A 145 6.22 -9.70 1.75
CA LEU A 145 6.41 -9.13 3.07
C LEU A 145 5.31 -9.60 4.03
N ALA A 146 5.68 -9.87 5.28
CA ALA A 146 4.71 -10.05 6.35
C ALA A 146 4.20 -8.68 6.84
N TYR A 147 2.98 -8.65 7.40
CA TYR A 147 2.32 -7.41 7.82
C TYR A 147 3.18 -6.56 8.75
N ALA A 148 3.83 -7.19 9.75
CA ALA A 148 4.72 -6.50 10.67
C ALA A 148 5.91 -5.82 9.97
N ALA A 149 6.43 -6.41 8.88
CA ALA A 149 7.51 -5.81 8.10
C ALA A 149 7.02 -4.58 7.34
N VAL A 150 5.83 -4.63 6.73
CA VAL A 150 5.21 -3.48 6.06
C VAL A 150 4.97 -2.33 7.04
N GLU A 151 4.49 -2.62 8.25
CA GLU A 151 4.30 -1.63 9.32
C GLU A 151 5.63 -0.99 9.76
N GLN A 152 6.70 -1.79 9.92
CA GLN A 152 8.02 -1.23 10.20
C GLN A 152 8.50 -0.32 9.07
N MET A 153 8.35 -0.76 7.82
CA MET A 153 8.74 0.01 6.64
C MET A 153 8.00 1.35 6.58
N ALA A 154 6.67 1.32 6.63
CA ALA A 154 5.84 2.52 6.60
C ALA A 154 6.09 3.44 7.81
N GLY A 155 6.31 2.89 9.00
CA GLY A 155 6.51 3.68 10.20
C GLY A 155 7.89 4.34 10.31
N LYS A 156 8.95 3.68 9.82
CA LYS A 156 10.33 4.09 10.13
C LYS A 156 11.24 4.25 8.93
N TYR A 157 11.16 3.35 7.94
CA TYR A 157 12.18 3.25 6.89
C TYR A 157 11.83 4.05 5.65
N LEU A 158 10.58 3.97 5.17
CA LEU A 158 10.20 4.63 3.93
C LEU A 158 10.22 6.15 4.09
N VAL A 159 10.72 6.83 3.08
CA VAL A 159 10.71 8.28 2.97
C VAL A 159 9.27 8.78 3.07
N GLN A 160 9.06 9.65 4.05
CA GLN A 160 7.74 10.12 4.44
C GLN A 160 7.81 11.52 5.06
N ASP A 161 6.69 12.22 5.02
CA ASP A 161 6.49 13.42 5.82
C ASP A 161 6.11 13.02 7.25
N ARG A 162 6.94 13.41 8.22
CA ARG A 162 6.74 13.03 9.62
C ARG A 162 5.54 13.72 10.28
N VAL A 163 5.07 14.84 9.72
CA VAL A 163 3.90 15.60 10.18
C VAL A 163 2.63 15.05 9.54
N THR A 164 2.58 14.98 8.22
CA THR A 164 1.37 14.56 7.48
C THR A 164 1.23 13.02 7.37
N LYS A 165 2.28 12.27 7.70
CA LYS A 165 2.39 10.80 7.57
C LYS A 165 2.24 10.31 6.13
N ARG A 166 2.38 11.18 5.14
CA ARG A 166 2.37 10.78 3.74
C ARG A 166 3.67 10.05 3.40
N VAL A 167 3.54 8.80 2.98
CA VAL A 167 4.63 7.99 2.43
C VAL A 167 4.85 8.36 0.96
N TYR A 168 6.10 8.44 0.53
CA TYR A 168 6.48 8.87 -0.83
C TYR A 168 7.04 7.76 -1.71
N GLU A 169 7.45 6.63 -1.13
CA GLU A 169 8.12 5.54 -1.85
C GLU A 169 7.58 4.16 -1.45
N SER A 170 8.08 3.12 -2.10
CA SER A 170 7.73 1.71 -1.87
C SER A 170 8.96 0.90 -1.45
N PRO A 171 8.79 -0.30 -0.86
CA PRO A 171 9.92 -1.09 -0.38
C PRO A 171 10.97 -1.42 -1.46
N GLN A 172 10.56 -1.75 -2.68
CA GLN A 172 11.55 -2.03 -3.75
C GLN A 172 12.41 -0.83 -4.11
N PHE A 173 11.84 0.39 -4.14
CA PHE A 173 12.66 1.59 -4.36
C PHE A 173 13.64 1.82 -3.22
N LEU A 174 13.21 1.62 -1.98
CA LEU A 174 14.12 1.69 -0.84
C LEU A 174 15.30 0.72 -1.02
N TYR A 175 15.03 -0.54 -1.37
CA TYR A 175 16.11 -1.53 -1.55
C TYR A 175 17.05 -1.16 -2.69
N MET A 176 16.51 -0.72 -3.83
CA MET A 176 17.31 -0.32 -4.99
C MET A 176 18.18 0.89 -4.67
N LEU A 177 17.59 1.96 -4.12
CA LEU A 177 18.30 3.20 -3.85
C LEU A 177 19.37 3.05 -2.76
N VAL A 178 19.13 2.21 -1.75
CA VAL A 178 20.19 1.86 -0.78
C VAL A 178 21.36 1.18 -1.50
N GLY A 179 21.10 0.26 -2.43
CA GLY A 179 22.15 -0.38 -3.22
C GLY A 179 22.89 0.57 -4.16
N MET A 180 22.19 1.56 -4.73
CA MET A 180 22.79 2.57 -5.61
C MET A 180 23.72 3.54 -4.87
N CYS A 181 23.48 3.80 -3.58
CA CYS A 181 24.21 4.80 -2.81
C CYS A 181 25.38 4.25 -1.99
N LEU A 182 25.55 2.93 -1.89
CA LEU A 182 26.60 2.25 -1.10
C LEU A 182 27.79 1.84 -1.96
#